data_AF-A0A2U2RKX4-F1
#
_entry.id   AF-A0A2U2RKX4-F1
#
_cell.length_a   1.000
_cell.length_b   1.000
_cell.length_c   1.000
_cell.angle_alpha   90.00
_cell.angle_beta   90.00
_cell.angle_gamma   90.00
#
_symmetry.space_group_name_H-M   'P 1'
#
loop_
_entity.id
_entity.type
_entity.pdbx_description
1 polymer ?
#
loop_
_entity_poly.entity_id
_entity_poly.type
_entity_poly.pdbx_seq_one_letter_code
_entity_poly.pdbx_strand_id
1 'polypeptide(L)'
;MGAPGAQPAVLAAGALIWREKHGVVQVMLVHRPRYGDWSIPKGKLEARESFPAAAVREVGEETGYRVRLHRPLPASVYLLPDGRSKIVQYWTAAVRSRIGPGPKNPKEIDETRWVELDEAAQLLTRQSDRVTLRALTDQLEEEAALTSPIIIQRHAAAVSRSKWRDGEKSRPLNSKGKKQAKALPPMLDAFAPESVVSSPWKRCRATVQPFAKRSGLDISTKEPLTEAGHTSEPSRTAAIVERVLREARPTVLCTHRPVLPTVIGTVREFATREAGLELPRENPYLAAGEALVVHAAAGGRIVAVERHQPRID
;
A
#
# COMPACT_ATOMS: atom_id res chain seq x y z
N MET A 1 6.70 12.43 21.44
CA MET A 1 6.51 13.89 21.54
C MET A 1 7.70 14.53 20.85
N GLY A 2 7.49 15.25 19.75
CA GLY A 2 8.58 15.86 18.97
C GLY A 2 9.10 17.12 19.67
N ALA A 3 10.40 17.39 19.51
CA ALA A 3 11.05 18.57 20.08
C ALA A 3 10.33 19.87 19.68
N PRO A 4 10.16 20.83 20.61
CA PRO A 4 9.53 22.11 20.30
C PRO A 4 10.40 22.91 19.31
N GLY A 5 9.81 23.31 18.18
CA GLY A 5 10.46 24.19 17.19
C GLY A 5 10.77 23.56 15.82
N ALA A 6 10.68 22.24 15.66
CA ALA A 6 10.87 21.61 14.35
C ALA A 6 9.62 21.79 13.47
N GLN A 7 9.74 22.54 12.37
CA GLN A 7 8.68 22.61 11.36
C GLN A 7 8.36 21.19 10.83
N PRO A 8 7.07 20.87 10.56
CA PRO A 8 6.69 19.53 10.12
C PRO A 8 7.37 19.15 8.81
N ALA A 9 7.78 17.88 8.72
CA ALA A 9 8.45 17.33 7.55
C ALA A 9 7.58 17.47 6.28
N VAL A 10 8.23 17.72 5.15
CA VAL A 10 7.58 17.69 3.84
C VAL A 10 7.50 16.24 3.39
N LEU A 11 6.28 15.72 3.26
CA LEU A 11 6.04 14.34 2.85
C LEU A 11 5.78 14.28 1.35
N ALA A 12 6.40 13.31 0.67
CA ALA A 12 6.21 13.02 -0.73
C ALA A 12 6.16 11.51 -0.99
N ALA A 13 5.60 11.13 -2.13
CA ALA A 13 5.52 9.75 -2.57
C ALA A 13 5.73 9.66 -4.09
N GLY A 14 6.27 8.54 -4.54
CA GLY A 14 6.50 8.27 -5.96
C GLY A 14 6.50 6.79 -6.26
N ALA A 15 6.68 6.43 -7.53
CA ALA A 15 6.86 5.05 -7.91
C ALA A 15 7.79 4.89 -9.11
N LEU A 16 8.64 3.86 -9.05
CA LEU A 16 9.45 3.42 -10.18
C LEU A 16 8.63 2.43 -11.00
N ILE A 17 8.11 2.94 -12.12
CA ILE A 17 7.23 2.18 -12.99
C ILE A 17 8.11 1.40 -13.94
N TRP A 18 7.88 0.10 -14.04
CA TRP A 18 8.67 -0.77 -14.90
C TRP A 18 7.77 -1.70 -15.71
N ARG A 19 8.35 -2.24 -16.78
CA ARG A 19 7.75 -3.28 -17.62
C ARG A 19 8.84 -4.12 -18.24
N GLU A 20 8.48 -5.31 -18.69
CA GLU A 20 9.29 -6.08 -19.62
C GLU A 20 8.71 -5.92 -21.03
N LYS A 21 9.56 -5.62 -22.01
CA LYS A 21 9.17 -5.50 -23.42
C LYS A 21 10.22 -6.22 -24.28
N HIS A 22 9.79 -7.27 -24.98
CA HIS A 22 10.67 -8.12 -25.80
C HIS A 22 11.89 -8.68 -25.04
N GLY A 23 11.68 -9.14 -23.79
CA GLY A 23 12.75 -9.67 -22.95
C GLY A 23 13.64 -8.60 -22.29
N VAL A 24 13.37 -7.31 -22.52
CA VAL A 24 14.15 -6.21 -21.97
C VAL A 24 13.33 -5.48 -20.90
N VAL A 25 13.93 -5.33 -19.71
CA VAL A 25 13.34 -4.53 -18.64
C VAL A 25 13.52 -3.05 -18.95
N GLN A 26 12.41 -2.31 -18.92
CA GLN A 26 12.38 -0.87 -19.09
C GLN A 26 11.75 -0.21 -17.86
N VAL A 27 12.25 0.96 -17.49
CA VAL A 27 11.68 1.83 -16.47
C VAL A 27 11.22 3.15 -17.07
N MET A 28 10.22 3.77 -16.47
CA MET A 28 9.74 5.08 -16.90
C MET A 28 10.36 6.19 -16.05
N LEU A 29 11.03 7.13 -16.70
CA LEU A 29 11.59 8.33 -16.11
C LEU A 29 10.87 9.58 -16.62
N VAL A 30 10.93 10.64 -15.82
CA VAL A 30 10.40 11.98 -16.16
C VAL A 30 11.51 13.01 -16.17
N HIS A 31 11.52 13.88 -17.18
CA HIS A 31 12.45 15.00 -17.27
C HIS A 31 11.84 16.24 -16.63
N ARG A 32 12.65 16.99 -15.87
CA ARG A 32 12.23 18.22 -15.20
C ARG A 32 12.95 19.42 -15.80
N PRO A 33 12.28 20.27 -16.61
CA PRO A 33 12.94 21.39 -17.30
C PRO A 33 13.56 22.39 -16.32
N ARG A 34 12.98 22.57 -15.13
CA ARG A 34 13.53 23.46 -14.10
C ARG A 34 14.93 23.06 -13.63
N TYR A 35 15.26 21.76 -13.64
CA TYR A 35 16.53 21.24 -13.14
C TYR A 35 17.42 20.69 -14.26
N GLY A 36 16.86 20.45 -15.46
CA GLY A 36 17.56 19.78 -16.55
C GLY A 36 17.97 18.35 -16.19
N ASP A 37 17.18 17.66 -15.36
CA ASP A 37 17.49 16.32 -14.88
C ASP A 37 16.34 15.32 -15.09
N TRP A 38 16.70 14.05 -15.18
CA TRP A 38 15.77 12.93 -15.18
C TRP A 38 15.58 12.42 -13.75
N SER A 39 14.35 12.03 -13.41
CA SER A 39 14.06 11.45 -12.10
C SER A 39 12.89 10.47 -12.14
N ILE A 40 12.72 9.77 -11.02
CA ILE A 40 11.56 8.91 -10.78
C ILE A 40 10.33 9.79 -10.49
N PRO A 41 9.16 9.49 -11.08
CA PRO A 41 7.92 10.22 -10.83
C PRO A 41 7.56 10.28 -9.35
N LYS A 42 7.26 11.47 -8.83
CA LYS A 42 6.94 11.70 -7.42
C LYS A 42 6.43 13.13 -7.17
N GLY A 43 5.63 13.29 -6.13
CA GLY A 43 5.26 14.61 -5.64
C GLY A 43 4.78 14.62 -4.20
N LYS A 44 4.33 15.79 -3.75
CA LYS A 44 4.01 16.03 -2.34
C LYS A 44 2.65 15.42 -2.02
N LEU A 45 2.50 14.90 -0.80
CA LEU A 45 1.19 14.46 -0.32
C LEU A 45 0.25 15.66 -0.21
N GLU A 46 -0.99 15.48 -0.67
CA GLU A 46 -2.08 16.41 -0.37
C GLU A 46 -2.56 16.24 1.08
N ALA A 47 -3.41 17.19 1.52
CA ALA A 47 -4.01 17.13 2.84
C ALA A 47 -4.79 15.82 3.02
N ARG A 48 -4.47 15.07 4.09
CA ARG A 48 -5.09 13.78 4.44
C ARG A 48 -4.87 12.66 3.41
N GLU A 49 -3.94 12.83 2.47
CA GLU A 49 -3.59 11.82 1.49
C GLU A 49 -2.58 10.81 2.08
N SER A 50 -2.78 9.51 1.84
CA SER A 50 -1.80 8.48 2.21
C SER A 50 -0.65 8.43 1.19
N PHE A 51 0.52 7.94 1.60
CA PHE A 51 1.65 7.81 0.66
C PHE A 51 1.33 6.95 -0.58
N PRO A 52 0.68 5.76 -0.47
CA PRO A 52 0.31 4.99 -1.65
C PRO A 52 -0.63 5.73 -2.60
N ALA A 53 -1.59 6.48 -2.06
CA ALA A 53 -2.53 7.26 -2.86
C ALA A 53 -1.81 8.40 -3.60
N ALA A 54 -0.92 9.11 -2.90
CA ALA A 54 -0.08 10.15 -3.49
C ALA A 54 0.82 9.58 -4.59
N ALA A 55 1.49 8.45 -4.36
CA ALA A 55 2.34 7.83 -5.38
C ALA A 55 1.58 7.57 -6.68
N VAL A 56 0.36 7.00 -6.60
CA VAL A 56 -0.45 6.70 -7.79
C VAL A 56 -1.01 7.97 -8.44
N ARG A 57 -1.41 8.97 -7.66
CA ARG A 57 -1.85 10.28 -8.19
C ARG A 57 -0.71 10.92 -8.97
N GLU A 58 0.45 11.11 -8.34
CA GLU A 58 1.62 11.79 -8.92
C GLU A 58 2.10 11.09 -10.19
N VAL A 59 2.17 9.76 -10.19
CA VAL A 59 2.44 8.97 -11.40
C VAL A 59 1.43 9.29 -12.51
N GLY A 60 0.14 9.31 -12.19
CA GLY A 60 -0.90 9.65 -13.17
C GLY A 60 -0.80 11.08 -13.71
N GLU A 61 -0.36 12.02 -12.88
CA GLU A 61 -0.20 13.43 -13.23
C GLU A 61 1.02 13.68 -14.10
N GLU A 62 2.15 13.09 -13.73
CA GLU A 62 3.42 13.29 -14.42
C GLU A 62 3.54 12.43 -15.69
N THR A 63 2.84 11.29 -15.77
CA THR A 63 3.07 10.30 -16.85
C THR A 63 1.83 9.92 -17.64
N GLY A 64 0.62 10.26 -17.16
CA GLY A 64 -0.63 9.86 -17.80
C GLY A 64 -0.98 8.37 -17.66
N TYR A 65 -0.25 7.62 -16.84
CA TYR A 65 -0.52 6.21 -16.56
C TYR A 65 -1.16 6.00 -15.20
N ARG A 66 -2.15 5.10 -15.15
CA ARG A 66 -2.62 4.50 -13.91
C ARG A 66 -1.82 3.23 -13.66
N VAL A 67 -1.38 3.06 -12.42
CA VAL A 67 -0.50 1.96 -12.04
C VAL A 67 -1.06 1.16 -10.87
N ARG A 68 -0.50 -0.04 -10.66
CA ARG A 68 -0.63 -0.85 -9.44
C ARG A 68 0.71 -0.80 -8.72
N LEU A 69 0.70 -0.44 -7.44
CA LEU A 69 1.89 -0.50 -6.61
C LEU A 69 2.21 -1.96 -6.24
N HIS A 70 3.51 -2.27 -6.27
CA HIS A 70 4.11 -3.53 -5.86
C HIS A 70 4.99 -3.27 -4.64
N ARG A 71 6.19 -3.85 -4.55
CA ARG A 71 7.02 -3.78 -3.33
C ARG A 71 7.41 -2.33 -3.01
N PRO A 72 7.51 -1.98 -1.71
CA PRO A 72 8.15 -0.74 -1.32
C PRO A 72 9.63 -0.74 -1.76
N LEU A 73 10.13 0.44 -2.06
CA LEU A 73 11.54 0.73 -2.34
C LEU A 73 12.12 1.58 -1.19
N PRO A 74 13.45 1.66 -1.05
CA PRO A 74 14.07 2.47 -0.01
C PRO A 74 13.56 3.91 -0.01
N ALA A 75 13.19 4.41 1.16
CA ALA A 75 12.76 5.79 1.31
C ALA A 75 13.96 6.75 1.20
N SER A 76 13.72 7.95 0.67
CA SER A 76 14.71 9.03 0.65
C SER A 76 14.40 10.06 1.74
N VAL A 77 15.40 10.41 2.54
CA VAL A 77 15.30 11.43 3.59
C VAL A 77 16.43 12.43 3.44
N TYR A 78 16.11 13.71 3.30
CA TYR A 78 17.10 14.78 3.16
C TYR A 78 16.58 16.12 3.69
N LEU A 79 17.47 17.07 3.96
CA LEU A 79 17.11 18.41 4.44
C LEU A 79 16.83 19.36 3.28
N LEU A 80 15.80 20.18 3.43
CA LEU A 80 15.49 21.31 2.56
C LEU A 80 16.29 22.55 2.98
N PRO A 81 16.44 23.56 2.10
CA PRO A 81 17.15 24.80 2.43
C PRO A 81 16.55 25.56 3.64
N ASP A 82 15.27 25.36 3.93
CA ASP A 82 14.57 25.95 5.08
C ASP A 82 14.72 25.13 6.38
N GLY A 83 15.59 24.11 6.39
CA GLY A 83 15.87 23.25 7.54
C GLY A 83 14.86 22.12 7.77
N ARG A 84 13.76 22.05 7.01
CA ARG A 84 12.81 20.94 7.13
C ARG A 84 13.36 19.66 6.53
N SER A 85 13.07 18.52 7.16
CA SER A 85 13.26 17.22 6.51
C SER A 85 12.21 17.02 5.41
N LYS A 86 12.65 16.50 4.26
CA LYS A 86 11.79 15.94 3.23
C LYS A 86 11.93 14.43 3.23
N ILE A 87 10.79 13.73 3.28
CA ILE A 87 10.69 12.27 3.28
C ILE A 87 9.94 11.87 2.01
N VAL A 88 10.54 11.00 1.20
CA VAL A 88 9.93 10.44 0.01
C VAL A 88 9.84 8.93 0.13
N GLN A 89 8.63 8.38 0.05
CA GLN A 89 8.42 6.93 -0.04
C GLN A 89 8.23 6.52 -1.50
N TYR A 90 8.79 5.37 -1.88
CA TYR A 90 8.73 4.85 -3.23
C TYR A 90 8.23 3.42 -3.25
N TRP A 91 7.64 3.03 -4.38
CA TRP A 91 7.23 1.66 -4.69
C TRP A 91 7.69 1.29 -6.09
N THR A 92 7.87 0.00 -6.36
CA THR A 92 7.80 -0.49 -7.73
C THR A 92 6.35 -0.45 -8.19
N ALA A 93 6.13 -0.23 -9.49
CA ALA A 93 4.78 -0.17 -10.03
C ALA A 93 4.68 -0.76 -11.43
N ALA A 94 3.53 -1.35 -11.73
CA ALA A 94 3.19 -1.85 -13.06
C ALA A 94 2.04 -1.04 -13.66
N VAL A 95 2.10 -0.79 -14.97
CA VAL A 95 1.04 -0.09 -15.69
C VAL A 95 -0.24 -0.92 -15.68
N ARG A 96 -1.37 -0.29 -15.30
CA ARG A 96 -2.71 -0.87 -15.44
C ARG A 96 -3.40 -0.38 -16.71
N SER A 97 -3.33 0.92 -16.95
CA SER A 97 -3.98 1.54 -18.09
C SER A 97 -3.38 2.93 -18.37
N ARG A 98 -3.53 3.41 -19.59
CA ARG A 98 -3.33 4.83 -19.90
C ARG A 98 -4.60 5.60 -19.51
N ILE A 99 -4.45 6.72 -18.82
CA ILE A 99 -5.57 7.56 -18.36
C ILE A 99 -5.55 8.97 -18.96
N GLY A 100 -4.51 9.30 -19.73
CA GLY A 100 -4.39 10.56 -20.44
C GLY A 100 -3.11 10.63 -21.28
N PRO A 101 -2.88 11.77 -21.94
CA PRO A 101 -1.63 11.97 -22.67
C PRO A 101 -0.43 11.93 -21.72
N GLY A 102 -0.53 12.59 -20.56
CA GLY A 102 0.59 12.89 -19.64
C GLY A 102 1.62 13.81 -20.31
N PRO A 103 2.43 14.59 -19.57
CA PRO A 103 2.24 15.14 -18.23
C PRO A 103 1.11 16.19 -18.16
N LYS A 104 0.51 16.41 -16.98
CA LYS A 104 -0.52 17.46 -16.79
C LYS A 104 0.05 18.88 -16.72
N ASN A 105 1.30 19.04 -16.29
CA ASN A 105 1.97 20.34 -16.14
C ASN A 105 3.32 20.36 -16.87
N PRO A 106 3.38 20.83 -18.13
CA PRO A 106 4.60 20.91 -18.92
C PRO A 106 5.74 21.73 -18.30
N LYS A 107 5.44 22.63 -17.37
CA LYS A 107 6.46 23.43 -16.66
C LYS A 107 7.18 22.63 -15.57
N GLU A 108 6.55 21.55 -15.11
CA GLU A 108 7.09 20.66 -14.08
C GLU A 108 7.75 19.45 -14.70
N ILE A 109 7.06 18.79 -15.63
CA ILE A 109 7.55 17.68 -16.44
C ILE A 109 7.23 17.99 -17.90
N ASP A 110 8.21 18.00 -18.78
CA ASP A 110 8.06 18.24 -20.22
C ASP A 110 8.21 16.95 -21.06
N GLU A 111 8.95 15.96 -20.56
CA GLU A 111 9.18 14.68 -21.23
C GLU A 111 9.02 13.48 -20.28
N THR A 112 8.51 12.37 -20.82
CA THR A 112 8.54 11.05 -20.17
C THR A 112 9.18 10.03 -21.11
N ARG A 113 10.04 9.15 -20.59
CA ARG A 113 10.72 8.14 -21.41
C ARG A 113 10.73 6.77 -20.75
N TRP A 114 10.48 5.74 -21.56
CA TRP A 114 10.82 4.37 -21.22
C TRP A 114 12.26 4.10 -21.62
N VAL A 115 13.10 3.76 -20.66
CA VAL A 115 14.54 3.52 -20.85
C VAL A 115 14.93 2.16 -20.26
N GLU A 116 15.99 1.56 -20.77
CA GLU A 116 16.56 0.35 -20.20
C GLU A 116 17.25 0.63 -18.86
N LEU A 117 17.54 -0.40 -18.06
CA LEU A 117 18.14 -0.23 -16.74
C LEU A 117 19.51 0.47 -16.79
N ASP A 118 20.34 0.14 -17.78
CA ASP A 118 21.67 0.74 -17.93
C ASP A 118 21.59 2.21 -18.34
N GLU A 119 20.67 2.54 -19.26
CA GLU A 119 20.40 3.94 -19.63
C GLU A 119 19.82 4.71 -18.43
N ALA A 120 18.90 4.12 -17.66
CA ALA A 120 18.35 4.73 -16.46
C ALA A 120 19.46 5.05 -15.43
N ALA A 121 20.43 4.15 -15.24
CA ALA A 121 21.54 4.36 -14.33
C ALA A 121 22.44 5.55 -14.74
N GLN A 122 22.55 5.81 -16.05
CA GLN A 122 23.28 6.95 -16.60
C GLN A 122 22.48 8.26 -16.46
N LEU A 123 21.18 8.23 -16.77
CA LEU A 123 20.30 9.41 -16.73
C LEU A 123 20.00 9.89 -15.30
N LEU A 124 19.84 8.97 -14.35
CA LEU A 124 19.56 9.30 -12.95
C LEU A 124 20.83 9.83 -12.28
N THR A 125 20.93 11.14 -12.10
CA THR A 125 22.09 11.79 -11.47
C THR A 125 21.99 11.84 -9.95
N ARG A 126 20.78 11.80 -9.39
CA ARG A 126 20.55 11.85 -7.93
C ARG A 126 20.79 10.50 -7.29
N GLN A 127 21.59 10.46 -6.23
CA GLN A 127 21.90 9.24 -5.49
C GLN A 127 20.63 8.54 -4.95
N SER A 128 19.62 9.30 -4.51
CA SER A 128 18.34 8.74 -4.05
C SER A 128 17.63 7.92 -5.13
N ASP A 129 17.65 8.40 -6.37
CA ASP A 129 16.98 7.73 -7.49
C ASP A 129 17.81 6.51 -7.94
N ARG A 130 19.15 6.58 -7.90
CA ARG A 130 20.04 5.43 -8.16
C ARG A 130 19.86 4.29 -7.14
N VAL A 131 19.70 4.62 -5.86
CA VAL A 131 19.39 3.62 -4.81
C VAL A 131 18.07 2.93 -5.10
N THR A 132 17.07 3.70 -5.54
CA THR A 132 15.74 3.18 -5.90
C THR A 132 15.80 2.27 -7.14
N LEU A 133 16.58 2.65 -8.17
CA LEU A 133 16.82 1.81 -9.35
C LEU A 133 17.54 0.51 -8.99
N ARG A 134 18.61 0.59 -8.19
CA ARG A 134 19.35 -0.60 -7.75
C ARG A 134 18.46 -1.56 -6.97
N ALA A 135 17.62 -1.04 -6.09
CA ALA A 135 16.65 -1.86 -5.37
C ALA A 135 15.67 -2.56 -6.31
N LEU A 136 15.20 -1.93 -7.40
CA LEU A 136 14.40 -2.63 -8.42
C LEU A 136 15.22 -3.76 -9.08
N THR A 137 16.49 -3.51 -9.45
CA THR A 137 17.37 -4.53 -10.03
C THR A 137 17.49 -5.74 -9.11
N ASP A 138 17.78 -5.52 -7.82
CA ASP A 138 17.87 -6.61 -6.83
C ASP A 138 16.54 -7.39 -6.74
N GLN A 139 15.39 -6.68 -6.75
CA GLN A 139 14.07 -7.33 -6.73
C GLN A 139 13.77 -8.16 -8.00
N LEU A 140 14.30 -7.76 -9.15
CA LEU A 140 14.16 -8.49 -10.41
C LEU A 140 15.01 -9.77 -10.41
N GLU A 141 16.26 -9.68 -9.92
CA GLU A 141 17.16 -10.82 -9.74
C GLU A 141 16.58 -11.87 -8.77
N GLU A 142 15.82 -11.43 -7.76
CA GLU A 142 15.08 -12.29 -6.82
C GLU A 142 13.78 -12.91 -7.39
N GLU A 143 13.44 -12.63 -8.66
CA GLU A 143 12.15 -12.94 -9.30
C GLU A 143 10.94 -12.49 -8.45
N ALA A 144 11.09 -11.34 -7.80
CA ALA A 144 10.17 -10.86 -6.79
C ALA A 144 9.74 -9.40 -7.00
N ALA A 145 10.02 -8.81 -8.17
CA ALA A 145 9.60 -7.44 -8.50
C ALA A 145 8.09 -7.34 -8.76
N LEU A 146 7.49 -8.34 -9.42
CA LEU A 146 6.04 -8.46 -9.54
C LEU A 146 5.48 -9.22 -8.34
N THR A 147 4.50 -8.61 -7.70
CA THR A 147 3.83 -9.19 -6.52
C THR A 147 2.33 -9.03 -6.60
N SER A 148 1.59 -9.84 -5.87
CA SER A 148 0.17 -9.67 -5.63
C SER A 148 -0.02 -9.09 -4.24
N PRO A 149 -0.35 -7.79 -4.11
CA PRO A 149 -0.51 -7.16 -2.81
C PRO A 149 -1.80 -7.66 -2.13
N ILE A 150 -1.66 -8.25 -0.94
CA ILE A 150 -2.79 -8.67 -0.11
C ILE A 150 -2.85 -7.73 1.09
N ILE A 151 -4.00 -7.12 1.31
CA ILE A 151 -4.21 -6.09 2.33
C ILE A 151 -4.99 -6.68 3.51
N ILE A 152 -4.29 -6.94 4.61
CA ILE A 152 -4.90 -7.30 5.89
C ILE A 152 -5.39 -6.02 6.57
N GLN A 153 -6.70 -5.81 6.55
CA GLN A 153 -7.37 -4.62 7.07
C GLN A 153 -7.98 -4.88 8.45
N ARG A 154 -7.47 -4.25 9.51
CA ARG A 154 -8.23 -4.20 10.77
C ARG A 154 -9.42 -3.26 10.60
N HIS A 155 -10.61 -3.65 11.07
CA HIS A 155 -11.77 -2.76 11.00
C HIS A 155 -11.48 -1.38 11.66
N ALA A 156 -12.14 -0.34 11.15
CA ALA A 156 -12.05 1.01 11.67
C ALA A 156 -12.64 1.15 13.09
N ALA A 157 -12.41 2.28 13.74
CA ALA A 157 -12.84 2.50 15.13
C ALA A 157 -14.36 2.29 15.31
N ALA A 158 -14.74 1.46 16.28
CA ALA A 158 -16.13 1.09 16.53
C ALA A 158 -16.66 1.70 17.83
N VAL A 159 -18.00 1.70 18.00
CA VAL A 159 -18.63 2.05 19.27
C VAL A 159 -18.09 1.14 20.38
N SER A 160 -17.87 1.66 21.59
CA SER A 160 -17.37 0.85 22.70
C SER A 160 -18.37 -0.24 23.06
N ARG A 161 -17.89 -1.41 23.51
CA ARG A 161 -18.75 -2.52 23.92
C ARG A 161 -19.71 -2.11 25.04
N SER A 162 -19.24 -1.31 25.99
CA SER A 162 -20.03 -0.76 27.09
C SER A 162 -21.19 0.15 26.67
N LYS A 163 -21.18 0.70 25.45
CA LYS A 163 -22.20 1.63 24.92
C LYS A 163 -23.08 1.00 23.84
N TRP A 164 -22.92 -0.29 23.55
CA TRP A 164 -23.72 -1.01 22.58
C TRP A 164 -24.50 -2.12 23.27
N ARG A 165 -25.77 -2.32 22.91
CA ARG A 165 -26.67 -3.30 23.54
C ARG A 165 -27.19 -4.37 22.57
N ASP A 166 -27.16 -4.10 21.27
CA ASP A 166 -27.77 -4.97 20.25
C ASP A 166 -26.85 -6.12 19.79
N GLY A 167 -25.95 -6.58 20.66
CA GLY A 167 -25.00 -7.66 20.39
C GLY A 167 -23.78 -7.30 19.54
N GLU A 168 -22.72 -8.11 19.62
CA GLU A 168 -21.43 -7.80 18.98
C GLU A 168 -21.47 -7.82 17.45
N LYS A 169 -22.34 -8.65 16.84
CA LYS A 169 -22.45 -8.78 15.38
C LYS A 169 -22.89 -7.47 14.72
N SER A 170 -23.76 -6.72 15.39
CA SER A 170 -24.38 -5.48 14.88
C SER A 170 -23.61 -4.21 15.25
N ARG A 171 -22.58 -4.29 16.10
CA ARG A 171 -21.85 -3.13 16.64
C ARG A 171 -21.23 -2.29 15.51
N PRO A 172 -21.63 -1.01 15.36
CA PRO A 172 -21.24 -0.19 14.23
C PRO A 172 -19.91 0.54 14.44
N LEU A 173 -19.42 1.15 13.37
CA LEU A 173 -18.36 2.15 13.43
C LEU A 173 -18.80 3.38 14.23
N ASN A 174 -17.88 3.96 15.00
CA ASN A 174 -18.09 5.26 15.64
C ASN A 174 -17.79 6.42 14.65
N SER A 175 -17.93 7.68 15.09
CA SER A 175 -17.70 8.85 14.22
C SER A 175 -16.28 8.87 13.60
N LYS A 176 -15.24 8.60 14.40
CA LYS A 176 -13.86 8.47 13.92
C LYS A 176 -13.73 7.33 12.90
N GLY A 177 -14.32 6.17 13.19
CA GLY A 177 -14.26 5.01 12.30
C GLY A 177 -14.94 5.23 10.96
N LYS A 178 -16.04 6.00 10.92
CA LYS A 178 -16.69 6.40 9.67
C LYS A 178 -15.76 7.28 8.82
N LYS A 179 -15.03 8.22 9.43
CA LYS A 179 -14.00 9.02 8.73
C LYS A 179 -12.87 8.13 8.19
N GLN A 180 -12.38 7.19 9.00
CA GLN A 180 -11.36 6.22 8.57
C GLN A 180 -11.82 5.41 7.37
N ALA A 181 -13.01 4.79 7.44
CA ALA A 181 -13.57 4.00 6.35
C ALA A 181 -13.73 4.82 5.06
N LYS A 182 -14.13 6.09 5.16
CA LYS A 182 -14.23 7.00 4.00
C LYS A 182 -12.88 7.36 3.39
N ALA A 183 -11.80 7.37 4.18
CA ALA A 183 -10.45 7.70 3.73
C ALA A 183 -9.67 6.50 3.15
N LEU A 184 -10.11 5.26 3.40
CA LEU A 184 -9.44 4.06 2.88
C LEU A 184 -9.42 3.89 1.36
N PRO A 185 -10.46 4.25 0.57
CA PRO A 185 -10.53 3.86 -0.84
C PRO A 185 -9.32 4.26 -1.69
N PRO A 186 -8.78 5.49 -1.65
CA PRO A 186 -7.59 5.83 -2.42
C PRO A 186 -6.36 5.00 -2.03
N MET A 187 -6.17 4.73 -0.73
CA MET A 187 -5.06 3.91 -0.24
C MET A 187 -5.17 2.47 -0.71
N LEU A 188 -6.36 1.87 -0.61
CA LEU A 188 -6.60 0.50 -1.06
C LEU A 188 -6.51 0.39 -2.59
N ASP A 189 -7.08 1.34 -3.35
CA ASP A 189 -7.04 1.33 -4.84
C ASP A 189 -5.62 1.42 -5.40
N ALA A 190 -4.66 1.99 -4.65
CA ALA A 190 -3.26 2.08 -5.07
C ALA A 190 -2.63 0.70 -5.34
N PHE A 191 -3.08 -0.33 -4.63
CA PHE A 191 -2.65 -1.71 -4.80
C PHE A 191 -3.57 -2.54 -5.70
N ALA A 192 -4.62 -1.90 -6.24
CA ALA A 192 -5.61 -2.48 -7.13
C ALA A 192 -6.16 -3.87 -6.71
N PRO A 193 -6.74 -4.03 -5.50
CA PRO A 193 -7.41 -5.26 -5.12
C PRO A 193 -8.50 -5.66 -6.11
N GLU A 194 -8.58 -6.96 -6.40
CA GLU A 194 -9.56 -7.58 -7.29
C GLU A 194 -10.65 -8.33 -6.50
N SER A 195 -10.44 -8.53 -5.20
CA SER A 195 -11.43 -9.16 -4.32
C SER A 195 -11.45 -8.55 -2.93
N VAL A 196 -12.59 -8.68 -2.24
CA VAL A 196 -12.78 -8.27 -0.85
C VAL A 196 -13.35 -9.42 -0.04
N VAL A 197 -12.60 -9.88 0.96
CA VAL A 197 -13.01 -10.88 1.94
C VAL A 197 -13.13 -10.20 3.31
N SER A 198 -14.20 -10.47 4.05
CA SER A 198 -14.43 -9.77 5.33
C SER A 198 -15.12 -10.64 6.35
N SER A 199 -14.91 -10.34 7.63
CA SER A 199 -15.84 -10.77 8.67
C SER A 199 -17.26 -10.22 8.39
N PRO A 200 -18.33 -11.03 8.56
CA PRO A 200 -19.70 -10.59 8.35
C PRO A 200 -20.17 -9.51 9.33
N TRP A 201 -19.45 -9.26 10.43
CA TRP A 201 -19.84 -8.30 11.44
C TRP A 201 -19.85 -6.86 10.91
N LYS A 202 -20.85 -6.08 11.35
CA LYS A 202 -21.21 -4.79 10.77
C LYS A 202 -20.03 -3.83 10.63
N ARG A 203 -19.15 -3.74 11.65
CA ARG A 203 -17.95 -2.88 11.63
C ARG A 203 -16.92 -3.27 10.57
N CYS A 204 -16.69 -4.57 10.32
CA CYS A 204 -15.76 -5.03 9.29
C CYS A 204 -16.31 -4.70 7.90
N ARG A 205 -17.56 -5.10 7.63
CA ARG A 205 -18.25 -4.75 6.37
C ARG A 205 -18.25 -3.25 6.12
N ALA A 206 -18.67 -2.45 7.11
CA ALA A 206 -18.72 -0.99 6.99
C ALA A 206 -17.34 -0.33 6.79
N THR A 207 -16.25 -0.98 7.20
CA THR A 207 -14.89 -0.47 6.99
C THR A 207 -14.49 -0.54 5.52
N VAL A 208 -14.77 -1.66 4.86
CA VAL A 208 -14.36 -1.90 3.46
C VAL A 208 -15.44 -1.53 2.44
N GLN A 209 -16.69 -1.32 2.87
CA GLN A 209 -17.81 -0.97 2.00
C GLN A 209 -17.56 0.25 1.09
N PRO A 210 -16.94 1.36 1.55
CA PRO A 210 -16.68 2.51 0.68
C PRO A 210 -15.75 2.16 -0.48
N PHE A 211 -14.74 1.32 -0.24
CA PHE A 211 -13.84 0.83 -1.29
C PHE A 211 -14.56 -0.14 -2.21
N ALA A 212 -15.20 -1.17 -1.66
CA ALA A 212 -15.92 -2.19 -2.42
C ALA A 212 -16.94 -1.56 -3.40
N LYS A 213 -17.73 -0.59 -2.93
CA LYS A 213 -18.69 0.15 -3.77
C LYS A 213 -18.00 0.94 -4.88
N ARG A 214 -16.91 1.64 -4.58
CA ARG A 214 -16.17 2.45 -5.57
C ARG A 214 -15.53 1.58 -6.64
N SER A 215 -15.06 0.40 -6.27
CA SER A 215 -14.37 -0.54 -7.15
C SER A 215 -15.31 -1.51 -7.86
N GLY A 216 -16.62 -1.45 -7.59
CA GLY A 216 -17.60 -2.40 -8.15
C GLY A 216 -17.40 -3.84 -7.68
N LEU A 217 -16.84 -4.04 -6.49
CA LEU A 217 -16.53 -5.36 -5.93
C LEU A 217 -17.55 -5.78 -4.89
N ASP A 218 -17.89 -7.06 -4.89
CA ASP A 218 -18.68 -7.69 -3.83
C ASP A 218 -17.81 -8.01 -2.60
N ILE A 219 -18.44 -8.02 -1.43
CA ILE A 219 -17.79 -8.40 -0.17
C ILE A 219 -18.14 -9.86 0.14
N SER A 220 -17.18 -10.76 -0.03
CA SER A 220 -17.31 -12.16 0.38
C SER A 220 -17.14 -12.27 1.90
N THR A 221 -18.20 -12.61 2.61
CA THR A 221 -18.15 -12.72 4.07
C THR A 221 -17.79 -14.12 4.55
N LYS A 222 -16.95 -14.22 5.58
CA LYS A 222 -16.55 -15.51 6.19
C LYS A 222 -16.72 -15.48 7.72
N GLU A 223 -17.55 -16.37 8.24
CA GLU A 223 -17.80 -16.51 9.69
C GLU A 223 -16.53 -16.79 10.52
N PRO A 224 -15.55 -17.60 10.08
CA PRO A 224 -14.31 -17.80 10.85
C PRO A 224 -13.42 -16.56 10.96
N LEU A 225 -13.70 -15.47 10.23
CA LEU A 225 -13.02 -14.18 10.42
C LEU A 225 -13.67 -13.33 11.53
N THR A 226 -14.74 -13.79 12.17
CA THR A 226 -15.33 -13.12 13.34
C THR A 226 -14.55 -13.43 14.62
N GLU A 227 -14.70 -12.62 15.68
CA GLU A 227 -14.08 -12.95 16.97
C GLU A 227 -14.62 -14.26 17.54
N ALA A 228 -15.92 -14.51 17.38
CA ALA A 228 -16.57 -15.75 17.85
C ALA A 228 -16.10 -16.98 17.06
N GLY A 229 -16.11 -16.90 15.72
CA GLY A 229 -15.68 -18.00 14.85
C GLY A 229 -14.20 -18.32 14.98
N HIS A 230 -13.36 -17.30 15.19
CA HIS A 230 -11.94 -17.50 15.49
C HIS A 230 -11.74 -18.14 16.87
N THR A 231 -12.49 -17.73 17.89
CA THR A 231 -12.38 -18.32 19.24
C THR A 231 -12.81 -19.79 19.25
N SER A 232 -13.85 -20.15 18.48
CA SER A 232 -14.30 -21.54 18.40
C SER A 232 -13.37 -22.41 17.56
N GLU A 233 -12.88 -21.92 16.41
CA GLU A 233 -12.09 -22.72 15.46
C GLU A 233 -10.98 -21.88 14.80
N PRO A 234 -9.87 -21.57 15.52
CA PRO A 234 -8.77 -20.77 14.97
C PRO A 234 -8.15 -21.35 13.69
N SER A 235 -8.14 -22.68 13.55
CA SER A 235 -7.62 -23.38 12.37
C SER A 235 -8.41 -23.05 11.10
N ARG A 236 -9.74 -22.82 11.20
CA ARG A 236 -10.55 -22.38 10.06
C ARG A 236 -10.24 -20.93 9.66
N THR A 237 -9.90 -20.07 10.62
CA THR A 237 -9.38 -18.72 10.32
C THR A 237 -8.06 -18.83 9.56
N ALA A 238 -7.11 -19.64 10.06
CA ALA A 238 -5.82 -19.85 9.43
C ALA A 238 -5.98 -20.38 7.99
N ALA A 239 -6.85 -21.37 7.77
CA ALA A 239 -7.12 -21.94 6.45
C ALA A 239 -7.66 -20.90 5.44
N ILE A 240 -8.49 -19.94 5.88
CA ILE A 240 -8.95 -18.84 5.02
C ILE A 240 -7.79 -17.92 4.64
N VAL A 241 -6.94 -17.57 5.60
CA VAL A 241 -5.78 -16.69 5.36
C VAL A 241 -4.80 -17.40 4.43
N GLU A 242 -4.48 -18.66 4.71
CA GLU A 242 -3.60 -19.50 3.90
C GLU A 242 -4.10 -19.57 2.45
N ARG A 243 -5.40 -19.80 2.24
CA ARG A 243 -5.99 -19.81 0.91
C ARG A 243 -5.79 -18.49 0.18
N VAL A 244 -6.04 -17.36 0.85
CA VAL A 244 -5.84 -16.02 0.25
C VAL A 244 -4.37 -15.80 -0.13
N LEU A 245 -3.42 -16.24 0.71
CA LEU A 245 -1.99 -16.13 0.44
C LEU A 245 -1.55 -17.03 -0.74
N ARG A 246 -2.02 -18.28 -0.79
CA ARG A 246 -1.71 -19.24 -1.87
C ARG A 246 -2.32 -18.85 -3.21
N GLU A 247 -3.54 -18.31 -3.21
CA GLU A 247 -4.15 -17.79 -4.44
C GLU A 247 -3.34 -16.63 -5.02
N ALA A 248 -2.59 -15.90 -4.19
CA ALA A 248 -1.68 -14.83 -4.57
C ALA A 248 -2.36 -13.86 -5.58
N ARG A 249 -3.57 -13.40 -5.23
CA ARG A 249 -4.32 -12.39 -5.99
C ARG A 249 -4.49 -11.12 -5.15
N PRO A 250 -4.47 -9.93 -5.77
CA PRO A 250 -4.71 -8.69 -5.04
C PRO A 250 -6.04 -8.72 -4.28
N THR A 251 -5.99 -8.67 -2.95
CA THR A 251 -7.16 -8.97 -2.09
C THR A 251 -7.18 -8.10 -0.86
N VAL A 252 -8.35 -7.57 -0.47
CA VAL A 252 -8.55 -6.98 0.87
C VAL A 252 -9.16 -8.03 1.79
N LEU A 253 -8.51 -8.34 2.92
CA LEU A 253 -9.04 -9.20 3.98
C LEU A 253 -9.31 -8.37 5.24
N CYS A 254 -10.58 -8.17 5.61
CA CYS A 254 -10.94 -7.38 6.78
C CYS A 254 -11.36 -8.21 7.99
N THR A 255 -10.74 -7.94 9.15
CA THR A 255 -10.96 -8.71 10.39
C THR A 255 -10.83 -7.86 11.67
N HIS A 256 -10.82 -8.52 12.83
CA HIS A 256 -10.80 -7.93 14.18
C HIS A 256 -9.46 -8.09 14.86
N ARG A 257 -9.19 -7.22 15.84
CA ARG A 257 -7.96 -7.26 16.65
C ARG A 257 -7.67 -8.64 17.28
N PRO A 258 -8.64 -9.35 17.90
CA PRO A 258 -8.37 -10.65 18.52
C PRO A 258 -8.01 -11.77 17.52
N VAL A 259 -8.36 -11.58 16.24
CA VAL A 259 -8.11 -12.55 15.17
C VAL A 259 -6.72 -12.34 14.54
N LEU A 260 -6.15 -11.12 14.67
CA LEU A 260 -4.86 -10.77 14.09
C LEU A 260 -3.68 -11.67 14.50
N PRO A 261 -3.55 -12.19 15.74
CA PRO A 261 -2.46 -13.09 16.08
C PRO A 261 -2.37 -14.29 15.13
N THR A 262 -3.51 -14.93 14.83
CA THR A 262 -3.56 -16.06 13.88
C THR A 262 -3.27 -15.60 12.46
N VAL A 263 -3.85 -14.47 12.02
CA VAL A 263 -3.61 -13.94 10.66
C VAL A 263 -2.12 -13.63 10.44
N ILE A 264 -1.49 -12.93 11.38
CA ILE A 264 -0.07 -12.57 11.29
C ILE A 264 0.82 -13.81 11.44
N GLY A 265 0.43 -14.78 12.27
CA GLY A 265 1.09 -16.08 12.37
C GLY A 265 1.12 -16.80 11.02
N THR A 266 -0.03 -16.94 10.37
CA THR A 266 -0.11 -17.55 9.03
C THR A 266 0.67 -16.75 7.99
N VAL A 267 0.62 -15.41 7.99
CA VAL A 267 1.44 -14.60 7.07
C VAL A 267 2.94 -14.85 7.30
N ARG A 268 3.36 -15.01 8.56
CA ARG A 268 4.76 -15.25 8.93
C ARG A 268 5.28 -16.60 8.40
N GLU A 269 4.44 -17.62 8.34
CA GLU A 269 4.79 -18.92 7.75
C GLU A 269 5.07 -18.84 6.24
N PHE A 270 4.46 -17.87 5.55
CA PHE A 270 4.67 -17.62 4.12
C PHE A 270 5.77 -16.59 3.84
N ALA A 271 6.27 -15.90 4.87
CA ALA A 271 7.21 -14.80 4.71
C ALA A 271 8.65 -15.28 4.56
N THR A 272 9.41 -14.56 3.73
CA THR A 272 10.87 -14.62 3.83
C THR A 272 11.31 -14.18 5.21
N ARG A 273 12.56 -14.51 5.57
CA ARG A 273 13.12 -14.11 6.87
C ARG A 273 13.04 -12.59 7.05
N GLU A 274 13.40 -11.84 6.03
CA GLU A 274 13.43 -10.38 6.02
C GLU A 274 12.02 -9.80 6.19
N ALA A 275 11.06 -10.23 5.37
CA ALA A 275 9.67 -9.79 5.48
C ALA A 275 9.04 -10.18 6.83
N GLY A 276 9.41 -11.35 7.36
CA GLY A 276 8.98 -11.81 8.68
C GLY A 276 9.47 -10.92 9.82
N LEU A 277 10.66 -10.33 9.72
CA LEU A 277 11.20 -9.44 10.76
C LEU A 277 10.39 -8.15 10.90
N GLU A 278 9.82 -7.66 9.79
CA GLU A 278 9.01 -6.43 9.69
C GLU A 278 7.53 -6.63 10.11
N LEU A 279 7.07 -7.88 10.21
CA LEU A 279 5.72 -8.17 10.67
C LEU A 279 5.49 -7.74 12.12
N PRO A 280 4.32 -7.15 12.45
CA PRO A 280 4.01 -6.75 13.81
C PRO A 280 4.08 -7.94 14.77
N ARG A 281 4.69 -7.72 15.94
CA ARG A 281 5.01 -8.81 16.90
C ARG A 281 4.07 -8.86 18.10
N GLU A 282 3.44 -7.74 18.44
CA GLU A 282 2.66 -7.61 19.67
C GLU A 282 1.29 -6.96 19.45
N ASN A 283 0.35 -7.25 20.35
CA ASN A 283 -1.00 -6.68 20.36
C ASN A 283 -0.91 -5.15 20.58
N PRO A 284 -1.57 -4.32 19.76
CA PRO A 284 -2.71 -4.64 18.89
C PRO A 284 -2.44 -5.20 17.49
N TYR A 285 -1.20 -5.50 17.13
CA TYR A 285 -0.69 -5.84 15.79
C TYR A 285 -0.92 -4.73 14.76
N LEU A 286 -2.16 -4.30 14.63
CA LEU A 286 -2.63 -3.18 13.82
C LEU A 286 -3.54 -2.29 14.66
N ALA A 287 -3.41 -0.97 14.54
CA ALA A 287 -4.35 0.02 15.08
C ALA A 287 -5.71 -0.04 14.34
N ALA A 288 -6.76 0.56 14.94
CA ALA A 288 -8.08 0.53 14.32
C ALA A 288 -8.07 1.28 12.98
N GLY A 289 -8.52 0.62 11.92
CA GLY A 289 -8.48 1.12 10.54
C GLY A 289 -7.12 1.00 9.87
N GLU A 290 -6.08 0.51 10.54
CA GLU A 290 -4.78 0.27 9.93
C GLU A 290 -4.82 -0.94 9.00
N ALA A 291 -4.08 -0.84 7.90
CA ALA A 291 -3.85 -1.89 6.94
C ALA A 291 -2.40 -2.38 7.02
N LEU A 292 -2.20 -3.69 6.93
CA LEU A 292 -0.93 -4.32 6.61
C LEU A 292 -1.02 -4.83 5.18
N VAL A 293 -0.19 -4.30 4.29
CA VAL A 293 -0.04 -4.81 2.92
C VAL A 293 1.09 -5.83 2.95
N VAL A 294 0.83 -7.02 2.41
CA VAL A 294 1.81 -8.07 2.24
C VAL A 294 1.99 -8.33 0.74
N HIS A 295 3.23 -8.38 0.28
CA HIS A 295 3.54 -8.52 -1.14
C HIS A 295 3.89 -9.97 -1.43
N ALA A 296 2.96 -10.71 -2.02
CA ALA A 296 3.15 -12.10 -2.41
C ALA A 296 3.81 -12.21 -3.79
N ALA A 297 5.00 -12.79 -3.88
CA ALA A 297 5.60 -13.20 -5.14
C ALA A 297 4.95 -14.50 -5.65
N ALA A 298 5.47 -15.04 -6.76
CA ALA A 298 5.03 -16.33 -7.30
C ALA A 298 5.00 -17.43 -6.20
N GLY A 299 3.98 -18.28 -6.24
CA GLY A 299 3.77 -19.34 -5.24
C GLY A 299 3.26 -18.87 -3.87
N GLY A 300 2.92 -17.59 -3.70
CA GLY A 300 2.36 -17.05 -2.46
C GLY A 300 3.40 -16.64 -1.41
N ARG A 301 4.70 -16.70 -1.74
CA ARG A 301 5.80 -16.31 -0.85
C ARG A 301 5.76 -14.80 -0.56
N ILE A 302 5.70 -14.41 0.70
CA ILE A 302 5.64 -13.00 1.12
C ILE A 302 7.06 -12.43 1.19
N VAL A 303 7.36 -11.48 0.30
CA VAL A 303 8.71 -10.92 0.11
C VAL A 303 8.89 -9.50 0.66
N ALA A 304 7.78 -8.82 0.98
CA ALA A 304 7.80 -7.53 1.65
C ALA A 304 6.48 -7.32 2.39
N VAL A 305 6.50 -6.45 3.40
CA VAL A 305 5.31 -6.00 4.11
C VAL A 305 5.40 -4.51 4.40
N GLU A 306 4.27 -3.82 4.46
CA GLU A 306 4.19 -2.41 4.82
C GLU A 306 2.88 -2.08 5.53
N ARG A 307 2.87 -1.01 6.33
CA ARG A 307 1.72 -0.63 7.16
C ARG A 307 1.23 0.76 6.83
N HIS A 308 -0.08 0.90 6.68
CA HIS A 308 -0.73 2.14 6.30
C HIS A 308 -1.90 2.46 7.22
N GLN A 309 -1.84 3.62 7.87
CA GLN A 309 -2.95 4.17 8.63
C GLN A 309 -3.70 5.20 7.75
N PRO A 310 -5.05 5.12 7.64
CA PRO A 310 -5.82 6.15 6.97
C PRO A 310 -5.62 7.50 7.68
N ARG A 311 -5.26 8.52 6.90
CA ARG A 311 -5.09 9.89 7.38
C ARG A 311 -6.44 10.59 7.33
N ILE A 312 -6.92 11.05 8.49
CA ILE A 312 -8.26 11.60 8.67
C ILE A 312 -8.27 13.00 9.29
N ASP A 313 -7.11 13.47 9.71
CA ASP A 313 -6.90 14.74 10.41
C ASP A 313 -6.11 15.68 9.50
#